data_AF-A0A6H2NTS6-F1
#
_entry.id   AF-A0A6H2NTS6-F1
#
_cell.length_a   1.000
_cell.length_b   1.000
_cell.length_c   1.000
_cell.angle_alpha   90.00
_cell.angle_beta   90.00
_cell.angle_gamma   90.00
#
_symmetry.space_group_name_H-M   'P 1'
#
loop_
_entity.id
_entity.type
_entity.pdbx_description
1 polymer ?
#
loop_
_entity_poly.entity_id
_entity_poly.type
_entity_poly.pdbx_seq_one_letter_code
_entity_poly.pdbx_strand_id
1 'polypeptide(L)'
;MHACQIKLCLVHLKQSIIDILTTPVNSRIMRRDYGSRLFELVDKPINRDLTLEIYAATAEALGKFEKRFKLEKVKIAEAKEGKMTLVLEGMYLSEGKFINISGVVV
;
A
#
# COMPACT_ATOMS: atom_id res chain seq x y z
N MET A 1 9.44 27.39 -8.81
CA MET A 1 9.26 26.17 -9.64
C MET A 1 9.46 24.83 -8.89
N HIS A 2 10.16 24.78 -7.75
CA HIS A 2 10.43 23.53 -7.02
C HIS A 2 9.20 22.85 -6.37
N ALA A 3 8.19 23.61 -5.92
CA ALA A 3 7.01 23.05 -5.26
C ALA A 3 6.04 22.28 -6.19
N CYS A 4 5.98 22.64 -7.47
CA CYS A 4 5.16 21.93 -8.48
C CYS A 4 5.72 20.52 -8.74
N GLN A 5 7.04 20.41 -8.81
CA GLN A 5 7.74 19.14 -9.01
C GLN A 5 7.50 18.15 -7.85
N ILE A 6 7.58 18.65 -6.61
CA ILE A 6 7.32 17.84 -5.39
C ILE A 6 5.88 17.30 -5.37
N LYS A 7 4.91 18.15 -5.73
CA LYS A 7 3.49 17.75 -5.76
C LYS A 7 3.24 16.63 -6.77
N LEU A 8 3.87 16.70 -7.95
CA LEU A 8 3.78 15.66 -8.97
C LEU A 8 4.44 14.34 -8.53
N CYS A 9 5.60 14.41 -7.89
CA CYS A 9 6.29 13.22 -7.34
C CYS A 9 5.45 12.50 -6.28
N LEU A 10 4.81 13.25 -5.37
CA LEU A 10 3.93 12.66 -4.35
C LEU A 10 2.68 12.03 -4.96
N VAL A 11 2.10 12.62 -6.01
CA VAL A 11 0.98 12.02 -6.74
C VAL A 11 1.43 10.72 -7.41
N HIS A 12 2.59 10.71 -8.05
CA HIS A 12 3.12 9.51 -8.69
C HIS A 12 3.46 8.41 -7.68
N LEU A 13 3.99 8.77 -6.51
CA LEU A 13 4.22 7.82 -5.41
C LEU A 13 2.91 7.19 -4.95
N LYS A 14 1.89 7.99 -4.68
CA LYS A 14 0.57 7.50 -4.28
C LYS A 14 -0.03 6.58 -5.35
N GLN A 15 0.08 6.96 -6.61
CA GLN A 15 -0.41 6.15 -7.73
C GLN A 15 0.30 4.79 -7.81
N SER A 16 1.62 4.77 -7.63
CA SER A 16 2.42 3.53 -7.60
C SER A 16 1.99 2.63 -6.45
N ILE A 17 1.86 3.18 -5.24
CA ILE A 17 1.42 2.44 -4.04
C ILE A 17 0.03 1.83 -4.25
N ILE A 18 -0.91 2.60 -4.81
CA ILE A 18 -2.25 2.09 -5.13
C ILE A 18 -2.15 0.94 -6.13
N ASP A 19 -1.49 1.12 -7.28
CA ASP A 19 -1.38 0.06 -8.30
C ASP A 19 -0.77 -1.24 -7.76
N ILE A 20 0.26 -1.13 -6.91
CA ILE A 20 0.90 -2.29 -6.27
C ILE A 20 -0.08 -3.01 -5.34
N LEU A 21 -0.74 -2.27 -4.43
CA LEU A 21 -1.57 -2.87 -3.39
C LEU A 21 -2.93 -3.37 -3.90
N THR A 22 -3.44 -2.79 -4.98
CA THR A 22 -4.70 -3.19 -5.62
C THR A 22 -4.50 -4.16 -6.80
N THR A 23 -3.29 -4.69 -6.98
CA THR A 23 -3.04 -5.77 -7.94
C THR A 23 -2.85 -7.09 -7.18
N PRO A 24 -3.66 -8.14 -7.41
CA PRO A 24 -3.42 -9.45 -6.82
C PRO A 24 -2.14 -10.06 -7.39
N VAL A 25 -1.33 -10.71 -6.54
CA VAL A 25 -0.19 -11.52 -7.02
C VAL A 25 -0.69 -12.62 -7.97
N ASN A 26 0.14 -13.01 -8.94
CA ASN A 26 -0.15 -13.98 -10.01
C ASN A 26 -1.20 -13.55 -11.04
N SER A 27 -1.82 -12.38 -10.90
CA SER A 27 -2.83 -11.90 -11.87
C SER A 27 -2.22 -11.46 -13.21
N ARG A 28 -0.97 -10.99 -13.24
CA ARG A 28 -0.31 -10.49 -14.45
C ARG A 28 0.52 -11.59 -15.12
N ILE A 29 0.14 -11.97 -16.36
CA ILE A 29 0.74 -13.08 -17.14
C ILE A 29 2.27 -13.01 -17.23
N MET A 30 2.83 -11.82 -17.48
CA MET A 30 4.28 -11.60 -17.64
C MET A 30 4.98 -11.03 -16.39
N ARG A 31 4.23 -10.74 -15.32
CA ARG A 31 4.74 -10.16 -14.07
C ARG A 31 4.03 -10.79 -12.87
N ARG A 32 4.08 -12.12 -12.79
CA ARG A 32 3.33 -12.89 -11.78
C ARG A 32 3.69 -12.52 -10.37
N ASP A 33 4.91 -12.06 -10.16
CA ASP A 33 5.44 -11.69 -8.87
C ASP A 33 5.03 -10.27 -8.42
N TYR A 34 4.37 -9.50 -9.29
CA TYR A 34 3.88 -8.15 -9.06
C TYR A 34 2.53 -8.14 -8.35
N GLY A 35 2.40 -7.23 -7.40
CA GLY A 35 1.17 -7.00 -6.67
C GLY A 35 1.31 -7.24 -5.18
N SER A 36 0.17 -7.52 -4.55
CA SER A 36 0.03 -7.75 -3.12
C SER A 36 -0.84 -8.96 -2.85
N ARG A 37 -0.53 -9.66 -1.76
CA ARG A 37 -1.34 -10.76 -1.23
C ARG A 37 -2.48 -10.29 -0.32
N LEU A 38 -2.73 -8.98 -0.24
CA LEU A 38 -3.84 -8.40 0.53
C LEU A 38 -5.21 -8.94 0.10
N PHE A 39 -5.38 -9.31 -1.18
CA PHE A 39 -6.62 -9.91 -1.69
C PHE A 39 -6.98 -11.25 -1.01
N GLU A 40 -5.99 -12.00 -0.53
CA GLU A 40 -6.22 -13.25 0.21
C GLU A 40 -6.73 -12.99 1.65
N LEU A 41 -6.70 -11.73 2.10
CA LEU A 41 -6.98 -11.34 3.47
C LEU A 41 -8.31 -10.61 3.63
N VAL A 42 -8.94 -10.13 2.56
CA VAL A 42 -10.12 -9.26 2.63
C VAL A 42 -11.33 -9.94 3.28
N ASP A 43 -11.51 -11.24 3.06
CA ASP A 43 -12.64 -12.01 3.62
C ASP A 43 -12.35 -12.64 4.99
N LYS A 44 -11.18 -12.38 5.57
CA LYS A 44 -10.82 -12.93 6.88
C LYS A 44 -11.47 -12.13 8.03
N PRO A 45 -11.79 -12.78 9.15
CA PRO A 45 -12.33 -12.09 10.32
C PRO A 45 -11.32 -11.11 10.92
N ILE A 46 -11.77 -9.90 11.25
CA ILE A 46 -10.90 -8.84 11.78
C ILE A 46 -10.46 -9.17 13.21
N ASN A 47 -9.20 -9.53 13.36
CA ASN A 47 -8.55 -9.77 14.64
C ASN A 47 -7.10 -9.22 14.62
N ARG A 48 -6.37 -9.42 15.72
CA ARG A 48 -4.99 -8.94 15.84
C ARG A 48 -4.05 -9.62 14.84
N ASP A 49 -4.27 -10.89 14.57
CA ASP A 49 -3.44 -11.67 13.64
C ASP A 49 -3.64 -11.18 12.20
N LEU A 50 -4.89 -10.93 11.79
CA LEU A 50 -5.20 -10.34 10.48
C LEU A 50 -4.52 -8.98 10.32
N THR A 51 -4.54 -8.14 11.35
CA THR A 51 -3.87 -6.83 11.30
C THR A 51 -2.37 -6.97 11.06
N LEU A 52 -1.73 -7.98 11.68
CA LEU A 52 -0.31 -8.29 11.45
C LEU A 52 -0.07 -8.84 10.04
N GLU A 53 -0.92 -9.73 9.54
CA GLU A 53 -0.83 -10.26 8.18
C GLU A 53 -0.98 -9.15 7.13
N ILE A 54 -1.91 -8.21 7.33
CA ILE A 54 -2.09 -7.04 6.46
C ILE A 54 -0.86 -6.16 6.46
N TYR A 55 -0.28 -5.90 7.64
CA TYR A 55 0.96 -5.15 7.74
C TYR A 55 2.09 -5.85 6.97
N ALA A 56 2.27 -7.16 7.19
CA ALA A 56 3.29 -7.95 6.51
C ALA A 56 3.10 -7.95 4.98
N ALA A 57 1.89 -8.24 4.49
CA ALA A 57 1.58 -8.24 3.07
C ALA A 57 1.83 -6.86 2.41
N THR A 58 1.46 -5.78 3.10
CA THR A 58 1.72 -4.41 2.63
C THR A 58 3.21 -4.11 2.61
N ALA A 59 3.94 -4.45 3.68
CA ALA A 59 5.38 -4.23 3.79
C ALA A 59 6.18 -5.03 2.74
N GLU A 60 5.80 -6.28 2.48
CA GLU A 60 6.40 -7.14 1.46
C GLU A 60 6.23 -6.53 0.07
N ALA A 61 5.00 -6.18 -0.32
CA ALA A 61 4.69 -5.61 -1.63
C ALA A 61 5.42 -4.27 -1.86
N LEU A 62 5.33 -3.35 -0.90
CA LEU A 62 5.98 -2.03 -1.01
C LEU A 62 7.50 -2.13 -0.91
N GLY A 63 8.04 -2.98 -0.03
CA GLY A 63 9.49 -3.18 0.10
C GLY A 63 10.14 -3.75 -1.18
N LYS A 64 9.36 -4.53 -1.94
CA LYS A 64 9.78 -5.08 -3.23
C LYS A 64 9.67 -4.06 -4.37
N PHE A 65 8.55 -3.34 -4.47
CA PHE A 65 8.22 -2.56 -5.66
C PHE A 65 8.30 -1.03 -5.50
N GLU A 66 8.26 -0.50 -4.28
CA GLU A 66 8.27 0.95 -4.01
C GLU A 66 9.36 1.34 -2.99
N LYS A 67 10.61 1.33 -3.44
CA LYS A 67 11.81 1.64 -2.64
C LYS A 67 11.83 3.08 -2.09
N ARG A 68 11.01 3.99 -2.63
CA ARG A 68 11.01 5.40 -2.21
C ARG A 68 10.20 5.65 -0.94
N PHE A 69 9.38 4.69 -0.51
CA PHE A 69 8.52 4.82 0.67
C PHE A 69 8.85 3.76 1.71
N LYS A 70 9.19 4.21 2.91
CA LYS A 70 9.38 3.35 4.07
C LYS A 70 8.08 3.31 4.88
N LEU A 71 7.42 2.16 4.85
CA LEU A 71 6.20 1.92 5.61
C LEU A 71 6.50 1.86 7.10
N GLU A 72 5.78 2.63 7.91
CA GLU A 72 5.89 2.62 9.38
C GLU A 72 4.62 2.07 10.03
N LYS A 73 3.44 2.33 9.44
CA LYS A 73 2.17 1.88 9.99
C LYS A 73 1.14 1.58 8.91
N VAL A 74 0.32 0.57 9.18
CA VAL A 74 -0.90 0.25 8.43
C VAL A 74 -2.08 0.24 9.40
N LYS A 75 -3.19 0.85 9.01
CA LYS A 75 -4.46 0.80 9.74
C LYS A 75 -5.57 0.38 8.79
N ILE A 76 -6.48 -0.46 9.28
CA ILE A 76 -7.75 -0.74 8.60
C ILE A 76 -8.71 0.36 9.03
N ALA A 77 -9.12 1.21 8.08
CA ALA A 77 -10.11 2.26 8.32
C ALA A 77 -11.54 1.72 8.23
N GLU A 78 -11.78 0.80 7.29
CA GLU A 78 -13.08 0.18 7.08
C GLU A 78 -12.89 -1.19 6.42
N ALA A 79 -13.76 -2.14 6.73
CA ALA A 79 -13.86 -3.42 6.03
C ALA A 79 -15.34 -3.78 5.88
N LYS A 80 -15.86 -3.71 4.65
CA LYS A 80 -17.27 -3.95 4.31
C LYS A 80 -17.37 -4.49 2.89
N GLU A 81 -18.40 -5.30 2.64
CA GLU A 81 -18.78 -5.75 1.28
C GLU A 81 -17.61 -6.37 0.48
N GLY A 82 -16.76 -7.15 1.13
CA GLY A 82 -15.59 -7.76 0.47
C GLY A 82 -14.56 -6.75 0.00
N LYS A 83 -14.48 -5.58 0.67
CA LYS A 83 -13.47 -4.55 0.44
C LYS A 83 -12.88 -4.10 1.76
N MET A 84 -11.61 -3.70 1.71
CA MET A 84 -10.88 -3.18 2.85
C MET A 84 -10.22 -1.85 2.52
N THR A 85 -10.54 -0.83 3.29
CA THR A 85 -9.92 0.50 3.19
C THR A 85 -8.76 0.60 4.17
N LEU A 86 -7.57 0.85 3.65
CA LEU A 86 -6.33 0.99 4.40
C LEU A 86 -5.88 2.46 4.48
N VAL A 87 -5.25 2.78 5.60
CA VAL A 87 -4.50 4.02 5.82
C VAL A 87 -3.05 3.65 6.12
N LEU A 88 -2.14 4.19 5.31
CA LEU A 88 -0.70 3.96 5.39
C LEU A 88 -0.02 5.21 5.93
N GLU A 89 0.92 5.02 6.83
CA GLU A 89 1.79 6.09 7.34
C GLU A 89 3.24 5.64 7.17
N GLY A 90 4.09 6.56 6.74
CA GLY A 90 5.49 6.24 6.51
C GLY A 90 6.31 7.42 6.03
N MET A 91 7.60 7.14 5.80
CA MET A 91 8.57 8.15 5.37
C MET A 91 8.79 8.07 3.87
N TYR A 92 8.65 9.20 3.18
CA TYR A 92 9.09 9.36 1.82
C TYR A 92 10.59 9.65 1.81
N LEU A 93 11.38 8.66 1.41
CA LEU A 93 12.84 8.67 1.55
C LEU A 93 13.53 9.69 0.66
N SER A 94 12.97 10.01 -0.49
CA SER A 94 13.56 11.00 -1.42
C SER A 94 13.61 12.41 -0.82
N GLU A 95 12.71 12.74 0.10
CA GLU A 95 12.59 14.07 0.71
C GLU A 95 12.73 14.05 2.25
N GLY A 96 12.79 12.87 2.87
CA GLY A 96 12.81 12.71 4.34
C GLY A 96 11.50 13.13 5.02
N LYS A 97 10.39 13.17 4.30
CA LYS A 97 9.11 13.66 4.81
C LYS A 97 8.19 12.54 5.27
N PHE A 98 7.57 12.69 6.43
CA PHE A 98 6.50 11.79 6.86
C PHE A 98 5.22 12.10 6.09
N ILE A 99 4.62 11.08 5.48
CA ILE A 99 3.40 11.19 4.69
C ILE A 99 2.35 10.19 5.17
N ASN A 100 1.09 10.63 5.08
CA ASN A 100 -0.08 9.77 5.27
C ASN A 100 -0.76 9.55 3.91
N ILE A 101 -1.08 8.29 3.63
CA ILE A 101 -1.79 7.86 2.43
C ILE A 101 -3.06 7.18 2.90
N SER A 102 -4.16 7.91 2.84
CA SER A 102 -5.49 7.45 3.19
C SER A 102 -6.26 6.97 1.96
N GLY A 103 -7.15 5.99 2.15
CA GLY A 103 -8.13 5.60 1.13
C GLY A 103 -7.61 4.59 0.11
N VAL A 104 -6.64 3.76 0.48
CA VAL A 104 -6.24 2.62 -0.36
C VAL A 104 -7.30 1.54 -0.19
N VAL A 105 -8.08 1.24 -1.23
CA VAL A 105 -9.15 0.24 -1.19
C VAL A 105 -8.65 -1.02 -1.90
N VAL A 106 -8.63 -2.14 -1.18
CA VAL A 106 -8.31 -3.47 -1.70
C VAL A 106 -9.57 -4.33 -1.72
#